data_AF-A0A1Q7N3Q3-F1
#
_entry.id   AF-A0A1Q7N3Q3-F1
#
_cell.length_a   1.000
_cell.length_b   1.000
_cell.length_c   1.000
_cell.angle_alpha   90.00
_cell.angle_beta   90.00
_cell.angle_gamma   90.00
#
_symmetry.space_group_name_H-M   'P 1'
#
loop_
_entity.id
_entity.type
_entity.pdbx_description
1 polymer ?
#
loop_
_entity_poly.entity_id
_entity_poly.type
_entity_poly.pdbx_seq_one_letter_code
_entity_poly.pdbx_strand_id
1 'polypeptide(L)'
;MESLERVGQSGNLSEKDQEARKIRRLQVMMGMVMSVISQDPSLTVEEASELAAGAKRAALAMFPDKELAYDLLYKPRLQRLMNERFRLQ
;
A
#
# COMPACT_ATOMS: atom_id res chain seq x y z
N MET A 1 -28.23 -12.06 -32.55
CA MET A 1 -27.14 -12.64 -31.71
C MET A 1 -26.22 -11.58 -31.11
N GLU A 2 -26.41 -10.27 -31.33
CA GLU A 2 -25.56 -9.19 -30.77
C GLU A 2 -25.88 -8.74 -29.34
N SER A 3 -26.94 -9.26 -28.72
CA SER A 3 -27.42 -8.76 -27.41
C SER A 3 -26.64 -9.29 -26.20
N LEU A 4 -25.78 -10.29 -26.39
CA LEU A 4 -25.03 -10.96 -25.31
C LEU A 4 -23.63 -10.38 -25.06
N GLU A 5 -23.03 -9.64 -26.01
CA GLU A 5 -21.67 -9.10 -25.85
C GLU A 5 -21.60 -7.81 -25.00
N ARG A 6 -22.70 -7.04 -24.91
CA ARG A 6 -22.69 -5.77 -24.14
C ARG A 6 -22.64 -5.94 -22.62
N VAL A 7 -23.09 -7.08 -22.10
CA VAL A 7 -23.16 -7.30 -20.65
C VAL A 7 -21.77 -7.57 -20.05
N GLY A 8 -20.85 -8.17 -20.82
CA GLY A 8 -19.49 -8.50 -20.38
C GLY A 8 -18.52 -7.30 -20.33
N GLN A 9 -18.74 -6.25 -21.13
CA GLN A 9 -17.85 -5.07 -21.13
C GLN A 9 -18.09 -4.16 -19.91
N SER A 10 -19.33 -3.98 -19.47
CA SER A 10 -19.66 -3.07 -18.36
C SER A 10 -19.16 -3.56 -16.99
N GLY A 11 -19.06 -4.87 -16.77
CA GLY A 11 -18.51 -5.44 -15.53
C GLY A 11 -17.00 -5.20 -15.36
N ASN A 12 -16.24 -5.29 -16.46
CA ASN A 12 -14.78 -5.21 -16.46
C ASN A 12 -14.27 -3.77 -16.20
N LEU A 13 -15.02 -2.74 -16.60
CA LEU A 13 -14.71 -1.35 -16.23
C LEU A 13 -14.89 -1.11 -14.72
N SER A 14 -15.95 -1.68 -14.13
CA SER A 14 -16.22 -1.53 -12.69
C SER A 14 -15.14 -2.19 -11.82
N GLU A 15 -14.63 -3.35 -12.21
CA GLU A 15 -13.53 -4.02 -11.50
C GLU A 15 -12.23 -3.22 -11.57
N LYS A 16 -11.88 -2.69 -12.75
CA LYS A 16 -10.71 -1.82 -12.93
C LYS A 16 -10.83 -0.53 -12.13
N ASP A 17 -12.02 0.07 -12.09
CA ASP A 17 -12.27 1.27 -11.30
C ASP A 17 -12.16 1.01 -9.79
N GLN A 18 -12.64 -0.14 -9.32
CA GLN A 18 -12.48 -0.56 -7.94
C GLN A 18 -11.01 -0.80 -7.59
N GLU A 19 -10.25 -1.44 -8.48
CA GLU A 19 -8.82 -1.66 -8.31
C GLU A 19 -8.05 -0.33 -8.28
N ALA A 20 -8.34 0.59 -9.21
CA ALA A 20 -7.75 1.92 -9.23
C ALA A 20 -8.03 2.71 -7.95
N ARG A 21 -9.26 2.62 -7.40
CA ARG A 21 -9.61 3.22 -6.11
C ARG A 21 -8.81 2.61 -4.97
N LYS A 22 -8.65 1.28 -4.93
CA LYS A 22 -7.82 0.61 -3.92
C LYS A 22 -6.35 1.04 -4.02
N ILE A 23 -5.82 1.16 -5.24
CA ILE A 23 -4.43 1.61 -5.47
C ILE A 23 -4.25 3.03 -4.94
N ARG A 24 -5.17 3.94 -5.28
CA ARG A 24 -5.09 5.33 -4.81
C ARG A 24 -5.19 5.42 -3.28
N ARG A 25 -6.06 4.62 -2.66
CA ARG A 25 -6.15 4.52 -1.19
C ARG A 25 -4.85 4.01 -0.58
N LEU A 26 -4.26 2.96 -1.14
CA LEU A 26 -2.97 2.42 -0.70
C LEU A 26 -1.86 3.48 -0.83
N GLN A 27 -1.79 4.20 -1.95
CA GLN A 27 -0.78 5.25 -2.14
C GLN A 27 -0.90 6.37 -1.09
N VAL A 28 -2.12 6.83 -0.81
CA VAL A 28 -2.37 7.85 0.22
C VAL A 28 -1.99 7.32 1.61
N MET A 29 -2.42 6.11 1.97
CA MET A 29 -2.05 5.46 3.23
C MET A 29 -0.53 5.32 3.39
N MET A 30 0.16 4.82 2.36
CA MET A 30 1.62 4.66 2.38
C MET A 30 2.32 6.01 2.51
N GLY A 31 1.83 7.05 1.83
CA GLY A 31 2.33 8.41 1.99
C GLY A 31 2.19 8.92 3.43
N MET A 32 1.05 8.68 4.07
CA MET A 32 0.83 9.05 5.48
C MET A 32 1.77 8.30 6.42
N VAL A 33 1.91 6.98 6.27
CA VAL A 33 2.82 6.16 7.09
C VAL A 33 4.27 6.65 6.96
N MET A 34 4.73 6.89 5.72
CA MET A 34 6.07 7.43 5.49
C MET A 34 6.25 8.83 6.10
N SER A 35 5.23 9.69 6.02
CA SER A 35 5.26 11.02 6.62
C SER A 35 5.40 10.96 8.14
N VAL A 36 4.61 10.11 8.82
CA VAL A 36 4.66 9.95 10.28
C VAL A 36 6.04 9.44 10.72
N ILE A 37 6.54 8.38 10.09
CA ILE A 37 7.87 7.82 10.41
C ILE A 37 8.98 8.86 10.21
N SER A 38 8.88 9.66 9.14
CA SER A 38 9.90 10.67 8.83
C SER A 38 9.87 11.89 9.74
N GLN A 39 8.68 12.36 10.14
CA GLN A 39 8.50 13.71 10.67
C GLN A 39 8.26 13.73 12.18
N ASP A 40 7.74 12.66 12.78
CA ASP A 40 7.49 12.63 14.21
C ASP A 40 8.80 12.42 14.98
N PRO A 41 9.27 13.42 15.75
CA PRO A 41 10.50 13.31 16.53
C PRO A 41 10.38 12.37 17.73
N SER A 42 9.16 12.17 18.24
CA SER A 42 8.86 11.35 19.43
C SER A 42 8.66 9.88 19.11
N LEU A 43 8.43 9.54 17.84
CA LEU A 43 8.20 8.18 17.39
C LEU A 43 9.42 7.29 17.66
N THR A 44 9.17 6.18 18.33
CA THR A 44 10.18 5.15 18.62
C THR A 44 10.36 4.18 17.45
N VAL A 45 11.46 3.41 17.47
CA VAL A 45 11.71 2.33 16.48
C VAL A 45 10.59 1.29 16.50
N GLU A 46 10.09 0.95 17.69
CA GLU A 46 9.03 -0.05 17.86
C GLU A 46 7.71 0.43 17.26
N GLU A 47 7.32 1.68 17.54
CA GLU A 47 6.09 2.27 16.97
C GLU A 47 6.19 2.42 15.45
N ALA A 48 7.34 2.86 14.94
CA ALA A 48 7.57 2.95 13.51
C ALA A 48 7.54 1.57 12.83
N SER A 49 8.06 0.55 13.49
CA SER A 49 7.99 -0.85 13.01
C SER A 49 6.55 -1.36 12.99
N GLU A 50 5.76 -1.04 14.01
CA GLU A 50 4.34 -1.40 14.07
C GLU A 50 3.53 -0.68 12.98
N LEU A 51 3.82 0.59 12.70
CA LEU A 51 3.22 1.34 11.58
C LEU A 51 3.53 0.68 10.23
N ALA A 52 4.79 0.28 10.01
CA ALA A 52 5.19 -0.43 8.80
C ALA A 52 4.50 -1.79 8.66
N ALA A 53 4.43 -2.56 9.76
CA ALA A 53 3.73 -3.85 9.79
C ALA A 53 2.22 -3.69 9.55
N GLY A 54 1.60 -2.68 10.16
CA GLY A 54 0.20 -2.32 9.95
C GLY A 54 -0.07 -1.93 8.49
N ALA A 55 0.81 -1.15 7.88
CA ALA A 55 0.71 -0.78 6.47
C ALA A 55 0.76 -2.01 5.55
N LYS A 56 1.65 -2.98 5.83
CA LYS A 56 1.71 -4.25 5.09
C LYS A 56 0.41 -5.04 5.24
N ARG A 57 -0.09 -5.23 6.47
CA ARG A 57 -1.36 -5.93 6.72
C ARG A 57 -2.54 -5.28 5.97
N ALA A 58 -2.63 -3.95 5.99
CA ALA A 58 -3.66 -3.22 5.25
C ALA A 58 -3.52 -3.39 3.72
N ALA A 59 -2.30 -3.36 3.19
CA ALA A 59 -2.06 -3.60 1.77
C ALA A 59 -2.49 -5.01 1.34
N LEU A 60 -2.14 -6.03 2.13
CA LEU A 60 -2.53 -7.42 1.85
C LEU A 60 -4.03 -7.65 2.03
N ALA A 61 -4.70 -6.96 2.97
CA ALA A 61 -6.16 -7.02 3.09
C ALA A 61 -6.86 -6.40 1.85
N MET A 62 -6.29 -5.35 1.25
CA MET A 62 -6.82 -4.75 0.02
C MET A 62 -6.50 -5.58 -1.23
N PHE A 63 -5.35 -6.24 -1.24
CA PHE A 63 -4.78 -7.01 -2.35
C PHE A 63 -4.14 -8.33 -1.86
N PRO A 64 -4.95 -9.36 -1.55
CA PRO A 64 -4.46 -10.60 -0.95
C PRO A 64 -3.37 -11.31 -1.77
N ASP A 65 -3.49 -11.28 -3.10
CA ASP A 65 -2.59 -11.99 -4.01
C ASP A 65 -1.42 -11.12 -4.51
N LYS A 66 -1.21 -9.94 -3.93
CA LYS A 66 -0.20 -8.96 -4.40
C LYS A 66 0.90 -8.68 -3.39
N GLU A 67 1.21 -9.64 -2.51
CA GLU A 67 2.30 -9.49 -1.52
C GLU A 67 3.65 -9.20 -2.17
N LEU A 68 4.02 -9.96 -3.20
CA LEU A 68 5.28 -9.74 -3.91
C LEU A 68 5.38 -8.33 -4.49
N ALA A 69 4.29 -7.79 -5.05
CA ALA A 69 4.26 -6.44 -5.58
C ALA A 69 4.45 -5.40 -4.47
N TYR A 70 3.81 -5.60 -3.31
CA TYR A 70 4.02 -4.74 -2.14
C TYR A 70 5.49 -4.77 -1.69
N ASP A 71 6.06 -5.96 -1.56
CA ASP A 71 7.43 -6.14 -1.09
C ASP A 71 8.44 -5.51 -2.06
N LEU A 72 8.21 -5.57 -3.37
CA LEU A 72 9.07 -4.89 -4.36
C LEU A 72 8.94 -3.37 -4.33
N LEU A 73 7.74 -2.83 -4.12
CA LEU A 73 7.47 -1.40 -4.24
C LEU A 73 7.70 -0.61 -2.94
N TYR A 74 7.38 -1.20 -1.79
CA TYR A 74 7.27 -0.46 -0.52
C TYR A 74 8.28 -0.89 0.52
N LYS A 75 8.60 -2.19 0.63
CA LYS A 75 9.61 -2.68 1.57
C LYS A 75 10.96 -1.95 1.47
N PRO A 76 11.59 -1.78 0.29
CA PRO A 76 12.86 -1.06 0.19
C PRO A 76 12.75 0.44 0.49
N ARG A 77 11.55 1.03 0.39
CA ARG A 77 11.33 2.43 0.77
C ARG A 77 11.22 2.58 2.29
N LEU A 78 10.42 1.72 2.92
CA LEU A 78 10.28 1.68 4.37
C LEU A 78 11.60 1.33 5.06
N GLN A 79 12.34 0.34 4.56
CA GLN A 79 13.65 -0.01 5.13
C GLN A 79 14.63 1.15 5.10
N ARG A 80 14.75 1.85 3.96
CA ARG A 80 15.60 3.05 3.88
C ARG A 80 15.16 4.12 4.86
N LEU A 81 13.86 4.40 4.92
CA LEU A 81 13.30 5.39 5.83
C LEU A 81 13.61 5.05 7.31
N MET A 82 13.45 3.78 7.70
CA MET A 82 13.76 3.30 9.05
C MET A 82 15.26 3.44 9.36
N ASN A 83 16.13 3.03 8.43
CA ASN A 83 17.58 3.11 8.60
C ASN A 83 18.05 4.57 8.71
N GLU A 84 17.50 5.48 7.90
CA GLU A 84 17.84 6.90 7.93
C GLU A 84 17.34 7.57 9.22
N ARG A 85 16.08 7.32 9.61
CA ARG A 85 15.45 7.95 10.78
C ARG A 85 16.04 7.49 12.11
N PHE A 86 16.42 6.21 12.20
CA PHE A 86 16.84 5.58 13.45
C PHE A 86 18.30 5.12 13.45
N ARG A 87 19.04 5.37 12.36
CA ARG A 87 20.46 5.01 12.20
C ARG A 87 20.73 3.52 12.42
N LEU A 88 19.79 2.69 11.95
CA LEU A 88 19.92 1.23 11.97
C LEU A 88 20.93 0.86 10.87
N GLN A 89 22.13 0.40 11.27
CA GLN A 89 23.19 -0.07 10.37
C GLN A 89 23.02 -1.56 10.05
#